data_AF-A0A3C0GMR1-F1
#
_entry.id   AF-A0A3C0GMR1-F1
#
_cell.length_a   1.000
_cell.length_b   1.000
_cell.length_c   1.000
_cell.angle_alpha   90.00
_cell.angle_beta   90.00
_cell.angle_gamma   90.00
#
_symmetry.space_group_name_H-M   'P 1'
#
loop_
_entity.id
_entity.type
_entity.pdbx_description
1 polymer ?
#
loop_
_entity_poly.entity_id
_entity_poly.type
_entity_poly.pdbx_seq_one_letter_code
_entity_poly.pdbx_strand_id
1 'polypeptide(L)' 'MHLSLLKTKIHRATVTHSELNYEGSIAIDDNLLLATGIREFEQVHIWDVTNGARFSTYAIRAEAGSG' A
#
# COMPACT_ATOMS: atom_id res chain seq x y z
N MET A 1 -15.75 -4.18 24.16
CA MET A 1 -14.40 -3.64 23.93
C MET A 1 -13.96 -4.05 22.54
N HIS A 2 -13.51 -3.11 21.71
CA HIS A 2 -12.93 -3.40 20.38
C HIS A 2 -11.42 -3.14 20.42
N LEU A 3 -10.62 -4.03 19.85
CA LEU A 3 -9.16 -3.90 19.71
C LEU A 3 -8.81 -3.69 18.25
N SER A 4 -7.90 -2.76 17.97
CA SER A 4 -7.30 -2.56 16.65
C SER A 4 -5.90 -3.15 16.65
N LEU A 5 -5.68 -4.17 15.82
CA LEU A 5 -4.40 -4.85 15.65
C LEU A 5 -3.89 -4.65 14.22
N LEU A 6 -2.58 -4.74 14.03
CA LEU A 6 -2.00 -4.75 12.68
C LEU A 6 -2.41 -6.03 11.95
N LYS A 7 -3.15 -5.90 10.84
CA LYS A 7 -3.51 -7.04 9.99
C LYS A 7 -2.28 -7.61 9.27
N THR A 8 -1.52 -6.75 8.59
CA THR A 8 -0.37 -7.12 7.77
C THR A 8 0.51 -5.90 7.45
N LYS A 9 1.70 -6.10 6.87
CA LYS A 9 2.55 -5.03 6.35
C LYS A 9 3.42 -5.50 5.19
N ILE A 10 3.73 -4.58 4.27
CA ILE A 10 4.83 -4.71 3.31
C ILE A 10 5.99 -3.89 3.86
N HIS A 11 7.11 -4.55 4.21
CA HIS A 11 8.21 -3.87 4.89
C HIS A 11 9.27 -3.40 3.90
N ARG A 12 9.54 -2.09 3.88
CA ARG A 12 10.61 -1.46 3.07
C ARG A 12 10.45 -1.69 1.55
N ALA A 13 9.21 -1.65 1.06
CA ALA A 13 8.96 -1.54 -0.38
C ALA A 13 9.57 -0.24 -0.93
N THR A 14 9.92 -0.26 -2.21
CA THR A 14 10.46 0.90 -2.93
C THR A 14 9.35 1.47 -3.80
N VAL A 15 9.14 2.79 -3.76
CA VAL A 15 8.21 3.46 -4.67
C VAL A 15 8.75 3.34 -6.10
N THR A 16 8.00 2.68 -6.98
CA THR A 16 8.38 2.46 -8.39
C THR A 16 7.88 3.57 -9.31
N HIS A 17 6.77 4.22 -8.96
CA HIS A 17 6.15 5.28 -9.75
C HIS A 17 5.37 6.27 -8.86
N SER A 18 5.23 7.52 -9.32
CA SER A 18 4.40 8.55 -8.68
C SER A 18 3.87 9.51 -9.74
N GLU A 19 2.55 9.76 -9.75
CA GLU A 19 1.90 10.72 -10.64
C GLU A 19 1.18 11.77 -9.79
N LEU A 20 1.53 13.05 -9.98
CA LEU A 20 1.00 14.15 -9.16
C LEU A 20 -0.48 14.42 -9.42
N ASN A 21 -0.90 14.24 -10.68
CA ASN A 21 -2.28 14.52 -11.10
C ASN A 21 -3.19 13.31 -10.94
N TYR A 22 -2.68 12.19 -10.42
CA TYR A 22 -3.46 11.00 -10.16
C TYR A 22 -4.13 11.11 -8.80
N GLU A 23 -5.46 10.98 -8.79
CA GLU A 23 -6.24 11.12 -7.57
C GLU A 23 -6.19 9.86 -6.71
N GLY A 24 -5.28 9.87 -5.75
CA GLY A 24 -5.30 8.99 -4.60
C GLY A 24 -4.89 7.55 -4.90
N SER A 25 -5.24 6.65 -3.98
CA SER A 25 -4.81 5.24 -3.93
C SER A 25 -3.30 5.00 -3.87
N ILE A 26 -2.91 3.73 -3.81
CA ILE A 26 -1.56 3.24 -4.09
C ILE A 26 -1.68 1.93 -4.87
N ALA A 27 -1.04 1.85 -6.02
CA ALA A 27 -0.96 0.62 -6.79
C ALA A 27 0.10 -0.31 -6.18
N ILE A 28 -0.27 -1.58 -5.97
CA ILE A 28 0.60 -2.60 -5.37
C ILE A 28 0.57 -3.84 -6.27
N ASP A 29 1.75 -4.41 -6.55
CA ASP A 29 1.92 -5.70 -7.25
C ASP A 29 0.93 -6.74 -6.70
N ASP A 30 0.23 -7.43 -7.61
CA ASP A 30 -0.73 -8.47 -7.24
C ASP A 30 -0.12 -9.57 -6.36
N ASN A 31 1.14 -9.95 -6.61
CA ASN A 31 1.83 -10.96 -5.80
C ASN A 31 1.99 -10.50 -4.34
N LEU A 32 2.22 -9.21 -4.11
CA LEU A 32 2.31 -8.64 -2.76
C LEU A 32 0.92 -8.53 -2.11
N LEU A 33 -0.11 -8.16 -2.86
CA LEU A 33 -1.49 -8.16 -2.36
C LEU A 33 -1.93 -9.57 -1.93
N LEU A 34 -1.63 -10.59 -2.73
CA LEU A 34 -1.90 -12.00 -2.42
C LEU A 34 -1.13 -12.47 -1.19
N ALA A 35 0.17 -12.15 -1.09
CA ALA A 35 1.00 -12.56 0.03
C ALA A 35 0.57 -11.92 1.36
N THR A 36 0.06 -10.69 1.32
CA THR A 36 -0.34 -9.94 2.52
C THR A 36 -1.80 -10.11 2.89
N GLY A 37 -2.65 -10.51 1.93
CA GLY A 37 -4.10 -10.53 2.07
C GLY A 37 -4.73 -9.14 2.08
N ILE A 38 -4.01 -8.10 1.63
CA ILE A 38 -4.59 -6.77 1.39
C ILE A 38 -5.52 -6.87 0.18
N ARG A 39 -6.74 -6.39 0.32
CA ARG A 39 -7.74 -6.38 -0.76
C ARG A 39 -7.67 -5.08 -1.54
N GLU A 40 -8.12 -5.15 -2.80
CA GLU A 40 -8.40 -3.94 -3.55
C GLU A 40 -9.46 -3.10 -2.83
N PHE A 41 -9.26 -1.78 -2.83
CA PHE A 41 -10.02 -0.79 -2.07
C PHE A 41 -9.90 -0.87 -0.54
N GLU A 42 -8.99 -1.68 0.01
CA GLU A 42 -8.71 -1.70 1.44
C GLU A 42 -7.91 -0.48 1.87
N GLN A 43 -8.29 0.15 2.99
CA GLN A 43 -7.54 1.26 3.57
C GLN A 43 -6.15 0.78 4.02
N VAL A 44 -5.12 1.51 3.63
CA VAL A 44 -3.72 1.27 4.00
C VAL A 44 -3.09 2.51 4.61
N HIS A 45 -2.12 2.29 5.48
CA HIS A 45 -1.27 3.34 6.03
C HIS A 45 0.09 3.30 5.36
N ILE A 46 0.55 4.45 4.87
CA ILE A 46 1.85 4.61 4.21
C ILE A 46 2.77 5.38 5.14
N TRP A 47 3.92 4.77 5.44
CA TRP A 47 4.99 5.35 6.26
C TRP A 47 6.25 5.45 5.41
N ASP A 48 6.48 6.63 4.83
CA ASP A 48 7.66 6.89 4.01
C ASP A 48 8.87 7.07 4.93
N VAL A 49 9.82 6.12 4.84
CA VAL A 49 11.04 6.11 5.65
C VAL A 49 12.10 7.11 5.16
N THR A 50 11.95 7.62 3.94
CA THR A 50 12.92 8.51 3.29
C THR A 50 12.73 9.95 3.74
N ASN A 51 11.49 10.43 3.76
CA ASN A 51 11.14 11.81 4.14
C ASN A 51 10.33 11.91 5.44
N GLY A 52 9.90 10.79 6.02
CA GLY A 52 9.11 10.74 7.25
C GLY A 52 7.62 11.00 7.08
N ALA A 53 7.12 11.19 5.86
CA ALA A 53 5.70 11.41 5.58
C ALA A 53 4.85 10.21 6.04
N ARG A 54 3.68 10.52 6.61
CA ARG A 54 2.71 9.52 7.07
C ARG A 54 1.34 9.92 6.58
N PHE A 55 0.70 9.04 5.84
CA PHE A 55 -0.62 9.28 5.29
C PHE A 55 -1.40 7.97 5.16
N SER A 56 -2.68 8.09 4.86
CA SER A 56 -3.57 6.94 4.64
C SER A 56 -4.26 7.10 3.29
N THR A 57 -4.45 5.98 2.61
CA THR A 57 -5.13 5.91 1.31
C THR A 57 -5.74 4.50 1.17
N TYR A 58 -6.10 4.07 -0.03
CA TYR A 58 -6.56 2.71 -0.32
C TYR A 58 -5.68 2.02 -1.35
N ALA A 59 -5.61 0.69 -1.31
CA ALA A 59 -4.84 -0.09 -2.29
C ALA A 59 -5.63 -0.33 -3.59
N ILE A 60 -4.93 -0.32 -4.73
CA ILE A 60 -5.43 -0.84 -6.01
C ILE A 60 -4.47 -1.88 -6.58
N ARG A 61 -4.98 -2.78 -7.43
CA ARG A 61 -4.18 -3.85 -8.01
C ARG A 61 -3.31 -3.35 -9.16
N ALA A 62 -2.01 -3.62 -9.10
CA ALA A 62 -1.09 -3.49 -10.23
C ALA A 62 -0.89 -4.84 -10.95
N GLU A 63 -0.17 -4.81 -12.08
CA GLU A 63 0.22 -6.03 -12.80
C GLU A 63 1.07 -6.96 -11.93
N ALA A 64 0.85 -8.27 -12.03
CA ALA A 64 1.60 -9.25 -11.24
C ALA A 64 3.07 -9.28 -11.66
N GLY A 65 3.97 -9.14 -10.70
CA GLY A 65 5.42 -9.13 -10.94
C GLY A 65 5.97 -7.78 -11.40
N SER A 66 5.17 -6.70 -11.36
CA SER A 66 5.64 -5.34 -11.63
C SER A 66 6.66 -4.83 -10.61
N GLY A 67 6.73 -5.46 -9.43
CA GLY A 67 7.38 -4.89 -8.25
C GLY A 67 6.52 -3.83 -7.57
#